data_AF-A0AAJ1QGI3-F1
#
_entry.id   AF-A0AAJ1QGI3-F1
#
_cell.length_a   1.000
_cell.length_b   1.000
_cell.length_c   1.000
_cell.angle_alpha   90.00
_cell.angle_beta   90.00
_cell.angle_gamma   90.00
#
_symmetry.space_group_name_H-M   'P 1'
#
loop_
_entity.id
_entity.type
_entity.pdbx_description
1 polymer ?
#
loop_
_entity_poly.entity_id
_entity_poly.type
_entity_poly.pdbx_seq_one_letter_code
_entity_poly.pdbx_strand_id
1 'polypeptide(L)'
;MILTAKAEEDYFDWLDNQGVNGIDISNWEFEKFNLLSKVSQNALIIEWFDSVGIYVNVVRLNSIWNYSFWFNHNRYQGYDFKTRQEATEQAIIKANEIYNERKY
;
A
#
# COMPACT_ATOMS: atom_id res chain seq x y z
N MET A 1 8.31 4.29 -7.41
CA MET A 1 7.29 3.59 -6.59
C MET A 1 7.66 3.70 -5.11
N ILE A 2 6.71 3.52 -4.16
CA ILE A 2 7.03 3.50 -2.71
C ILE A 2 7.41 2.09 -2.24
N LEU A 3 6.82 1.05 -2.85
CA LEU A 3 7.16 -0.35 -2.56
C LEU A 3 8.58 -0.67 -3.05
N THR A 4 9.23 -1.60 -2.35
CA THR A 4 10.60 -2.02 -2.66
C THR A 4 10.76 -3.53 -2.43
N ALA A 5 11.80 -4.11 -3.04
CA ALA A 5 12.20 -5.51 -2.82
C ALA A 5 11.02 -6.48 -3.03
N LYS A 6 10.83 -7.43 -2.10
CA LYS A 6 9.82 -8.49 -2.25
C LYS A 6 8.40 -7.94 -2.29
N ALA A 7 8.14 -6.85 -1.57
CA ALA A 7 6.85 -6.16 -1.61
C ALA A 7 6.51 -5.62 -3.01
N GLU A 8 7.50 -5.10 -3.73
CA GLU A 8 7.29 -4.61 -5.11
C GLU A 8 6.98 -5.77 -6.07
N GLU A 9 7.76 -6.85 -5.99
CA GLU A 9 7.55 -8.06 -6.80
C GLU A 9 6.15 -8.64 -6.59
N ASP A 10 5.78 -8.90 -5.32
CA ASP A 10 4.49 -9.52 -4.98
C ASP A 10 3.31 -8.61 -5.28
N TYR A 11 3.50 -7.28 -5.26
CA TYR A 11 2.46 -6.33 -5.65
C TYR A 11 2.16 -6.43 -7.14
N PHE A 12 3.17 -6.50 -8.00
CA PHE A 12 2.94 -6.63 -9.44
C PHE A 12 2.40 -8.00 -9.81
N ASP A 13 2.89 -9.07 -9.16
CA ASP A 13 2.28 -10.40 -9.30
C ASP A 13 0.80 -10.39 -8.90
N TRP A 14 0.45 -9.71 -7.80
CA TRP A 14 -0.94 -9.56 -7.37
C TRP A 14 -1.79 -8.78 -8.37
N LEU A 15 -1.25 -7.69 -8.91
CA LEU A 15 -1.93 -6.82 -9.86
C LEU A 15 -2.25 -7.58 -11.16
N ASP A 16 -1.28 -8.35 -11.69
CA ASP A 16 -1.45 -9.17 -12.88
C ASP A 16 -2.58 -10.19 -12.67
N ASN A 17 -2.74 -10.69 -11.44
CA ASN A 17 -3.80 -11.62 -11.06
C ASN A 17 -5.17 -10.96 -10.82
N GLN A 18 -5.28 -9.62 -10.76
CA GLN A 18 -6.57 -8.91 -10.68
C GLN A 18 -7.28 -8.78 -12.04
N GLY A 19 -6.63 -9.19 -13.14
CA GLY A 19 -7.19 -9.18 -14.48
C GLY A 19 -8.52 -9.92 -14.59
N VAL A 20 -9.60 -9.18 -14.88
CA VAL A 20 -10.94 -9.70 -15.13
C VAL A 20 -10.93 -10.61 -16.38
N ASN A 21 -11.39 -11.86 -16.25
CA ASN A 21 -11.81 -12.75 -17.35
C ASN A 21 -10.81 -12.94 -18.51
N GLY A 22 -9.56 -13.32 -18.23
CA GLY A 22 -8.67 -13.86 -19.26
C GLY A 22 -8.11 -12.83 -20.25
N ILE A 23 -8.10 -11.55 -19.90
CA ILE A 23 -7.30 -10.55 -20.61
C ILE A 23 -5.90 -10.55 -19.97
N ASP A 24 -4.95 -11.16 -20.66
CA ASP A 24 -3.53 -11.12 -20.32
C ASP A 24 -3.00 -9.68 -20.48
N ILE A 25 -2.59 -9.08 -19.36
CA ILE A 25 -2.07 -7.72 -19.25
C ILE A 25 -0.62 -7.68 -18.75
N SER A 26 0.10 -8.81 -18.82
CA SER A 26 1.42 -9.08 -18.23
C SER A 26 2.61 -8.20 -18.69
N ASN A 27 2.38 -7.06 -19.35
CA ASN A 27 3.40 -6.02 -19.58
C ASN A 27 2.83 -4.59 -19.55
N TRP A 28 1.53 -4.45 -19.29
CA TRP A 28 0.74 -3.23 -19.46
C TRP A 28 0.51 -2.51 -18.13
N GLU A 29 0.66 -3.23 -17.02
CA GLU A 29 0.28 -2.73 -15.69
C GLU A 29 1.33 -1.85 -15.05
N PHE A 30 2.63 -2.13 -15.21
CA PHE A 30 3.69 -1.26 -14.68
C PHE A 30 3.63 0.14 -15.30
N GLU A 31 3.56 0.22 -16.63
CA GLU A 31 3.47 1.51 -17.34
C GLU A 31 2.16 2.23 -16.99
N LYS A 32 1.03 1.52 -16.98
CA LYS A 32 -0.26 2.12 -16.60
C LYS A 32 -0.32 2.58 -15.16
N PHE A 33 0.20 1.79 -14.23
CA PHE A 33 0.27 2.15 -12.83
C PHE A 33 1.04 3.47 -12.67
N ASN A 34 2.16 3.63 -13.39
CA ASN A 34 2.94 4.85 -13.38
C ASN A 34 2.22 6.05 -14.03
N LEU A 35 1.24 5.82 -14.92
CA LEU A 35 0.35 6.86 -15.47
C LEU A 35 -0.78 7.27 -14.52
N LEU A 36 -1.06 6.48 -13.48
CA LEU A 36 -2.09 6.82 -12.50
C LEU A 36 -1.68 8.03 -11.65
N SER A 37 -2.69 8.75 -11.15
CA SER A 37 -2.47 9.78 -10.13
C SER A 37 -1.85 9.15 -8.88
N LYS A 38 -1.07 9.91 -8.13
CA LYS A 38 -0.48 9.45 -6.86
C LYS A 38 -1.53 8.91 -5.88
N VAL A 39 -2.72 9.51 -5.87
CA VAL A 39 -3.84 9.07 -5.03
C VAL A 39 -4.32 7.68 -5.46
N SER A 40 -4.48 7.46 -6.76
CA SER A 40 -4.88 6.17 -7.33
C SER A 40 -3.82 5.10 -7.08
N GLN A 41 -2.54 5.43 -7.23
CA GLN A 41 -1.43 4.53 -6.90
C GLN A 41 -1.46 4.11 -5.44
N ASN A 42 -1.60 5.08 -4.53
CA ASN A 42 -1.65 4.81 -3.09
C ASN A 42 -2.88 3.95 -2.72
N ALA A 43 -4.03 4.16 -3.38
CA ALA A 43 -5.22 3.35 -3.15
C ALA A 43 -5.01 1.87 -3.53
N LEU A 44 -4.44 1.60 -4.71
CA LEU A 44 -4.14 0.23 -5.14
C LEU A 44 -3.12 -0.47 -4.23
N ILE A 45 -2.09 0.27 -3.81
CA ILE A 45 -1.10 -0.27 -2.85
C ILE A 45 -1.77 -0.64 -1.52
N ILE A 46 -2.69 0.19 -1.01
CA ILE A 46 -3.44 -0.12 0.22
C ILE A 46 -4.33 -1.35 0.02
N GLU A 47 -5.02 -1.46 -1.11
CA GLU A 47 -5.87 -2.62 -1.42
C GLU A 47 -5.06 -3.92 -1.49
N TRP A 48 -3.87 -3.86 -2.08
CA TRP A 48 -2.94 -4.98 -2.04
C TRP A 48 -2.50 -5.32 -0.60
N PHE A 49 -2.14 -4.32 0.22
CA PHE A 49 -1.78 -4.56 1.62
C PHE A 49 -2.90 -5.22 2.43
N ASP A 50 -4.15 -4.82 2.20
CA ASP A 50 -5.33 -5.46 2.80
C ASP A 50 -5.42 -6.94 2.39
N SER A 51 -5.10 -7.27 1.13
CA SER A 51 -5.10 -8.66 0.62
C SER A 51 -4.04 -9.56 1.28
N VAL A 52 -2.93 -8.98 1.75
CA VAL A 52 -1.83 -9.69 2.44
C VAL A 52 -1.88 -9.54 3.96
N GLY A 53 -2.99 -9.02 4.51
CA GLY A 53 -3.26 -8.95 5.95
C GLY A 53 -2.61 -7.78 6.69
N ILE A 54 -2.24 -6.70 5.99
CA ILE A 54 -1.73 -5.45 6.57
C ILE A 54 -2.79 -4.36 6.39
N TYR A 55 -3.67 -4.19 7.39
CA TYR A 55 -4.85 -3.35 7.24
C TYR A 55 -4.57 -1.87 7.53
N VAL A 56 -4.41 -1.05 6.48
CA VAL A 56 -4.02 0.36 6.60
C VAL A 56 -5.22 1.27 6.85
N ASN A 57 -5.18 2.04 7.96
CA ASN A 57 -6.18 3.04 8.29
C ASN A 57 -5.56 4.42 8.46
N VAL A 58 -6.09 5.43 7.76
CA VAL A 58 -5.65 6.83 7.84
C VAL A 58 -6.82 7.68 8.32
N VAL A 59 -6.64 8.36 9.46
CA VAL A 59 -7.71 9.09 10.15
C VAL A 59 -7.30 10.52 10.50
N ARG A 60 -8.29 11.42 10.58
CA ARG A 60 -8.09 12.79 11.05
C ARG A 60 -8.62 12.93 12.47
N LEU A 61 -7.77 13.34 13.40
CA LEU A 61 -8.10 13.61 14.80
C LEU A 61 -7.67 15.04 15.14
N ASN A 62 -8.56 15.88 15.66
CA ASN A 62 -8.27 17.27 16.05
C ASN A 62 -7.49 18.07 14.99
N SER A 63 -7.91 17.98 13.73
CA SER A 63 -7.27 18.59 12.57
C SER A 63 -5.94 17.99 12.10
N ILE A 64 -5.41 16.99 12.81
CA ILE A 64 -4.15 16.32 12.51
C ILE A 64 -4.42 14.97 11.82
N TRP A 65 -3.61 14.62 10.83
CA TRP A 65 -3.69 13.31 10.19
C TRP A 65 -2.79 12.29 10.88
N ASN A 66 -3.30 11.09 11.06
CA ASN A 66 -2.61 9.97 11.70
C ASN A 66 -2.86 8.72 10.86
N TYR A 67 -1.98 7.73 10.99
CA TYR A 67 -2.24 6.40 10.47
C TYR A 67 -2.13 5.34 11.56
N SER A 68 -2.82 4.23 11.34
CA SER A 68 -2.66 3.02 12.14
C SER A 68 -2.92 1.80 11.29
N PHE A 69 -2.30 0.68 11.62
CA PHE A 69 -2.60 -0.60 10.99
C PHE A 69 -2.29 -1.77 11.90
N TRP A 70 -2.85 -2.92 11.54
CA TRP A 70 -2.67 -4.18 12.26
C TRP A 70 -1.92 -5.17 11.38
N PHE A 71 -0.93 -5.85 11.98
CA PHE A 71 -0.24 -6.98 11.38
C PHE A 71 0.19 -7.94 12.47
N ASN A 72 -0.15 -9.23 12.34
CA ASN A 72 0.19 -10.28 13.31
C ASN A 72 -0.12 -9.90 14.78
N HIS A 73 -1.31 -9.36 15.04
CA HIS A 73 -1.76 -8.88 16.36
C HIS A 73 -1.01 -7.67 16.94
N ASN A 74 -0.04 -7.11 16.20
CA ASN A 74 0.64 -5.88 16.56
C ASN A 74 -0.06 -4.69 15.91
N ARG A 75 -0.22 -3.61 16.68
CA ARG A 75 -0.73 -2.32 16.19
C ARG A 75 0.44 -1.37 15.95
N TYR A 76 0.52 -0.83 14.74
CA TYR A 76 1.49 0.18 14.35
C TYR A 76 0.78 1.51 14.13
N GLN A 77 1.42 2.62 14.46
CA GLN A 77 0.81 3.95 14.42
C GLN A 77 1.85 5.01 14.08
N GLY A 78 1.41 6.05 13.36
CA GLY A 78 2.14 7.28 13.15
C GLY A 78 1.22 8.48 13.35
N TYR A 79 1.78 9.57 13.87
CA TYR A 79 1.03 10.74 14.32
C TYR A 79 1.55 12.04 13.70
N ASP A 80 0.78 13.10 13.87
CA ASP A 80 1.21 14.49 13.63
C ASP A 80 1.53 14.87 12.18
N PHE A 81 0.84 14.25 11.22
CA PHE A 81 0.97 14.61 9.81
C PHE A 81 0.06 15.78 9.43
N LYS A 82 0.57 16.69 8.58
CA LYS A 82 -0.14 17.90 8.17
C LYS A 82 -1.24 17.60 7.17
N THR A 83 -1.04 16.60 6.32
CA THR A 83 -1.96 16.26 5.24
C THR A 83 -2.32 14.78 5.23
N ARG A 84 -3.48 14.45 4.65
CA ARG A 84 -3.88 13.05 4.45
C ARG A 84 -2.88 12.32 3.57
N GLN A 85 -2.37 13.00 2.55
CA GLN A 85 -1.42 12.45 1.58
C GLN A 85 -0.13 12.04 2.29
N GLU A 86 0.43 12.93 3.12
CA GLU A 86 1.62 12.65 3.92
C GLU A 86 1.39 11.46 4.87
N ALA A 87 0.27 11.44 5.62
CA ALA A 87 -0.05 10.32 6.50
C ALA A 87 -0.21 8.99 5.72
N THR A 88 -0.80 9.05 4.54
CA THR A 88 -0.97 7.89 3.65
C THR A 88 0.37 7.35 3.17
N GLU A 89 1.26 8.23 2.71
CA GLU A 89 2.58 7.84 2.22
C GLU A 89 3.42 7.21 3.34
N GLN A 90 3.39 7.79 4.54
CA GLN A 90 4.10 7.25 5.69
C GLN A 90 3.52 5.90 6.16
N ALA A 91 2.20 5.72 6.07
CA ALA A 91 1.57 4.44 6.35
C ALA A 91 2.04 3.36 5.36
N ILE A 92 2.08 3.68 4.06
CA ILE A 92 2.55 2.77 3.01
C ILE A 92 4.03 2.43 3.20
N ILE A 93 4.88 3.41 3.51
CA ILE A 93 6.31 3.17 3.79
C ILE A 93 6.45 2.17 4.94
N LYS A 94 5.74 2.39 6.06
CA LYS A 94 5.83 1.49 7.21
C LYS A 94 5.26 0.10 6.92
N ALA A 95 4.16 0.01 6.17
CA ALA A 95 3.60 -1.27 5.73
C ALA A 95 4.58 -2.04 4.82
N ASN A 96 5.27 -1.34 3.91
CA ASN A 96 6.30 -1.92 3.04
C ASN A 96 7.49 -2.48 3.84
N GLU A 97 7.97 -1.75 4.85
CA GLU A 97 9.01 -2.23 5.76
C GLU A 97 8.59 -3.53 6.44
N ILE A 98 7.39 -3.55 7.02
CA ILE A 98 6.88 -4.72 7.75
C ILE A 98 6.67 -5.93 6.84
N TYR A 99 6.19 -5.69 5.62
CA TYR A 99 6.05 -6.75 4.64
C TYR A 99 7.39 -7.37 4.29
N ASN A 100 8.40 -6.55 4.01
CA ASN A 100 9.73 -7.03 3.63
C ASN A 100 10.50 -7.66 4.80
N GLU A 101 10.22 -7.27 6.05
CA GLU A 101 10.85 -7.82 7.25
C GLU A 101 10.19 -9.12 7.74
N ARG A 102 9.03 -9.51 7.19
CA ARG A 102 8.34 -10.73 7.62
C ARG A 102 9.21 -11.96 7.32
N LYS A 103 9.50 -12.75 8.35
CA LYS A 103 10.17 -14.04 8.20
C LYS A 103 9.10 -15.11 7.92
N TYR A 104 9.26 -15.83 6.82
CA TYR A 104 8.48 -17.04 6.50
C TYR A 104 8.99 -18.24 7.29
#